data_AF-A0A2G4HIJ1-F1
#
_entry.id   AF-A0A2G4HIJ1-F1
#
_cell.length_a   1.000
_cell.length_b   1.000
_cell.length_c   1.000
_cell.angle_alpha   90.00
_cell.angle_beta   90.00
_cell.angle_gamma   90.00
#
_symmetry.space_group_name_H-M   'P 1'
#
loop_
_entity.id
_entity.type
_entity.pdbx_description
1 polymer ?
#
loop_
_entity_poly.entity_id
_entity_poly.type
_entity_poly.pdbx_seq_one_letter_code
_entity_poly.pdbx_strand_id
1 'polypeptide(L)'
;MMPSAPAPAAPTSLFQRFLNLIERVGNVLPNPSTLFAMLAALVVGLSWIFSRMGVAVTHPATGASVPVINLLSIEGFQRMILNLVPNFV
;
A
#
# COMPACT_ATOMS: atom_id res chain seq x y z
N MET A 1 -20.13 -38.25 37.65
CA MET A 1 -19.69 -36.86 37.44
C MET A 1 -20.19 -36.41 36.08
N MET A 2 -21.27 -35.64 36.03
CA MET A 2 -21.79 -35.08 34.77
C MET A 2 -20.95 -33.85 34.40
N PRO A 3 -20.46 -33.72 33.15
CA PRO A 3 -19.81 -32.49 32.70
C PRO A 3 -20.86 -31.38 32.60
N SER A 4 -20.65 -30.28 33.31
CA SER A 4 -21.48 -29.07 33.23
C SER A 4 -21.43 -28.48 31.82
N ALA A 5 -22.60 -28.26 31.20
CA ALA A 5 -22.73 -27.65 29.88
C ALA A 5 -22.10 -26.24 29.83
N PRO A 6 -21.45 -25.85 28.72
CA PRO A 6 -20.86 -24.53 28.60
C PRO A 6 -21.94 -23.45 28.54
N ALA A 7 -21.74 -22.35 29.26
CA ALA A 7 -22.65 -21.20 29.26
C ALA A 7 -22.73 -20.53 27.87
N PRO A 8 -23.88 -19.96 27.48
CA PRO A 8 -24.06 -19.31 26.19
C PRO A 8 -23.15 -18.07 26.06
N ALA A 9 -22.43 -17.96 24.95
CA ALA A 9 -21.55 -16.83 24.68
C ALA A 9 -22.34 -15.52 24.54
N ALA A 10 -21.97 -14.49 25.31
CA ALA A 10 -22.59 -13.19 25.27
C ALA A 10 -22.45 -12.53 23.88
N PRO A 11 -23.43 -11.72 23.44
CA PRO A 11 -23.38 -11.06 22.13
C PRO A 11 -22.17 -10.11 22.05
N THR A 12 -21.35 -10.29 21.01
CA THR A 12 -20.14 -9.50 20.79
C THR A 12 -20.50 -8.05 20.51
N SER A 13 -20.02 -7.12 21.35
CA SER A 13 -20.28 -5.68 21.20
C SER A 13 -19.67 -5.13 19.90
N LEU A 14 -20.22 -4.01 19.40
CA LEU A 14 -19.68 -3.33 18.20
C LEU A 14 -18.21 -2.92 18.38
N PHE A 15 -17.83 -2.48 19.59
CA PHE A 15 -16.45 -2.16 19.93
C PHE A 15 -15.54 -3.38 19.83
N GLN A 16 -16.00 -4.54 20.30
CA GLN A 16 -15.21 -5.76 20.23
C GLN A 16 -15.09 -6.29 18.80
N ARG A 17 -16.11 -6.10 17.96
CA ARG A 17 -16.02 -6.37 16.51
C ARG A 17 -14.98 -5.47 15.83
N PHE A 18 -14.90 -4.19 16.22
CA PHE A 18 -13.90 -3.25 15.72
C PHE A 18 -12.47 -3.65 16.13
N LEU A 19 -12.26 -4.01 17.40
CA LEU A 19 -10.97 -4.51 17.86
C LEU A 19 -10.54 -5.79 17.14
N ASN A 20 -11.47 -6.75 16.96
CA ASN A 20 -11.19 -7.98 16.22
C ASN A 20 -10.77 -7.71 14.77
N LEU A 21 -11.31 -6.65 14.15
CA LEU A 21 -10.89 -6.24 12.81
C LEU A 21 -9.44 -5.70 12.82
N ILE A 22 -9.10 -4.82 13.77
CA ILE A 22 -7.75 -4.27 13.89
C ILE A 22 -6.74 -5.39 14.14
N GLU A 23 -7.03 -6.29 15.07
CA GLU A 23 -6.16 -7.43 15.39
C GLU A 23 -5.93 -8.29 14.14
N ARG A 24 -7.00 -8.59 13.39
CA ARG A 24 -6.90 -9.38 12.17
C ARG A 24 -6.07 -8.67 11.10
N VAL A 25 -6.24 -7.37 10.91
CA VAL A 25 -5.45 -6.59 9.96
C VAL A 25 -3.99 -6.53 10.40
N GLY A 26 -3.74 -6.27 11.68
CA GLY A 26 -2.39 -6.20 12.26
C GLY A 26 -1.62 -7.52 12.11
N ASN A 27 -2.29 -8.66 12.28
CA ASN A 27 -1.66 -9.99 12.14
C ASN A 27 -1.44 -10.41 10.68
N VAL A 28 -2.18 -9.82 9.73
CA VAL A 28 -2.04 -10.09 8.29
C VAL A 28 -0.98 -9.19 7.64
N LEU A 29 -0.59 -8.08 8.28
CA LEU A 29 0.46 -7.22 7.76
C LEU A 29 1.76 -8.01 7.61
N PRO A 30 2.31 -8.13 6.39
CA PRO A 30 3.57 -8.80 6.20
C PRO A 30 4.69 -7.99 6.85
N ASN A 31 5.85 -8.63 7.03
CA ASN A 31 7.01 -7.94 7.57
C ASN A 31 7.31 -6.64 6.78
N PRO A 32 7.96 -5.64 7.41
CA PRO A 32 8.14 -4.33 6.79
C PRO A 32 8.82 -4.38 5.41
N SER A 33 9.81 -5.24 5.20
CA SER A 33 10.51 -5.31 3.91
C SER A 33 9.62 -5.83 2.79
N THR A 34 8.79 -6.84 3.05
CA THR A 34 7.78 -7.31 2.09
C THR A 34 6.74 -6.23 1.81
N LEU A 35 6.31 -5.48 2.82
CA LEU A 35 5.39 -4.36 2.63
C LEU A 35 5.97 -3.31 1.68
N PHE A 36 7.22 -2.87 1.90
CA PHE A 36 7.88 -1.92 1.00
C PHE A 36 8.05 -2.47 -0.42
N ALA A 37 8.41 -3.74 -0.57
CA ALA A 37 8.52 -4.36 -1.89
C ALA A 37 7.18 -4.36 -2.64
N MET A 38 6.07 -4.69 -1.96
CA MET A 38 4.73 -4.62 -2.54
C MET A 38 4.33 -3.20 -2.90
N LEU A 39 4.60 -2.21 -2.03
CA LEU A 39 4.31 -0.81 -2.31
C LEU A 39 5.14 -0.29 -3.50
N ALA A 40 6.40 -0.67 -3.61
CA ALA A 40 7.24 -0.32 -4.75
C ALA A 40 6.70 -0.91 -6.06
N ALA A 41 6.32 -2.19 -6.06
CA ALA A 41 5.69 -2.83 -7.21
C ALA A 41 4.36 -2.16 -7.59
N LEU A 42 3.55 -1.79 -6.58
CA LEU A 42 2.31 -1.06 -6.77
C LEU A 42 2.55 0.31 -7.41
N VAL A 43 3.55 1.08 -6.94
CA VAL A 43 3.90 2.38 -7.53
C VAL A 43 4.31 2.23 -9.00
N VAL A 44 5.11 1.23 -9.34
CA VAL A 44 5.48 0.94 -10.74
C VAL A 44 4.24 0.67 -11.58
N GLY A 45 3.33 -0.19 -11.11
CA GLY A 45 2.06 -0.50 -11.80
C GLY A 45 1.15 0.71 -11.96
N LEU A 46 0.93 1.49 -10.88
CA LEU A 46 0.10 2.69 -10.91
C LEU A 46 0.68 3.78 -11.81
N SER A 47 2.00 3.92 -11.85
CA SER A 47 2.67 4.88 -12.73
C SER A 47 2.36 4.61 -14.21
N TRP A 48 2.27 3.35 -14.60
CA TRP A 48 1.90 2.94 -15.95
C TRP A 48 0.42 3.23 -16.24
N ILE A 49 -0.48 2.90 -15.31
CA ILE A 49 -1.93 3.15 -15.47
C ILE A 49 -2.21 4.66 -15.61
N PHE A 50 -1.72 5.47 -14.67
CA PHE A 50 -2.03 6.90 -14.63
C PHE A 50 -1.34 7.70 -15.74
N SER A 51 -0.14 7.31 -16.16
CA SER A 51 0.50 7.93 -17.33
C SER A 51 -0.27 7.65 -18.62
N ARG A 52 -0.82 6.43 -18.80
CA ARG A 52 -1.71 6.09 -19.93
C ARG A 52 -3.01 6.90 -19.92
N MET A 53 -3.53 7.22 -18.74
CA MET A 53 -4.70 8.08 -18.59
C MET A 53 -4.42 9.57 -18.80
N GLY A 54 -3.15 9.97 -18.98
CA GLY A 54 -2.78 11.38 -19.14
C GLY A 54 -2.90 12.21 -17.87
N VAL A 55 -2.84 11.57 -16.69
CA VAL A 55 -2.95 12.27 -15.40
C VAL A 55 -1.79 13.25 -15.24
N ALA A 56 -2.11 14.49 -14.87
CA ALA A 56 -1.15 15.54 -14.56
C ALA A 56 -1.67 16.44 -13.44
N VAL A 57 -0.74 17.05 -12.70
CA VAL A 57 -1.04 17.99 -11.61
C VAL A 57 -0.38 19.33 -11.89
N THR A 58 -1.05 20.43 -11.59
CA THR A 58 -0.48 21.77 -11.70
C THR A 58 0.41 22.07 -10.49
N HIS A 59 1.66 22.47 -10.75
CA HIS A 59 2.60 22.85 -9.71
C HIS A 59 2.15 24.16 -9.02
N PRO A 60 1.91 24.19 -7.70
CA PRO A 60 1.29 25.33 -7.03
C PRO A 60 2.15 26.59 -7.06
N ALA A 61 3.48 26.45 -7.06
CA ALA A 61 4.40 27.60 -7.06
C ALA A 61 4.72 28.15 -8.46
N THR A 62 4.57 27.36 -9.52
CA THR A 62 5.04 27.73 -10.87
C THR A 62 3.95 27.71 -11.93
N GLY A 63 2.79 27.11 -11.64
CA GLY A 63 1.71 26.92 -12.61
C GLY A 63 2.01 25.88 -13.69
N ALA A 64 3.20 25.27 -13.69
CA ALA A 64 3.60 24.29 -14.70
C ALA A 64 2.81 22.97 -14.53
N SER A 65 2.47 22.33 -15.65
CA SER A 65 1.85 20.99 -15.63
C SER A 65 2.92 19.93 -15.35
N VAL A 66 2.66 19.06 -14.37
CA VAL A 66 3.53 17.96 -13.96
C VAL A 66 2.83 16.64 -14.30
N PRO A 67 3.19 15.96 -15.40
CA PRO A 67 2.58 14.69 -15.78
C PRO A 67 3.11 13.53 -14.91
N VAL A 68 2.29 12.48 -14.77
CA VAL A 68 2.75 11.22 -14.17
C VAL A 68 3.81 10.57 -15.07
N ILE A 69 4.92 10.14 -14.47
CA ILE A 69 6.02 9.47 -15.17
C ILE A 69 5.81 7.96 -15.17
N ASN A 70 5.79 7.34 -16.35
CA ASN A 70 5.71 5.89 -16.49
C ASN A 70 7.04 5.22 -16.13
N LEU A 71 7.09 4.50 -15.02
CA LEU A 71 8.31 3.79 -14.60
C LEU A 71 8.61 2.53 -15.42
N LEU A 72 7.63 2.02 -16.18
CA LEU A 72 7.82 0.91 -17.11
C LEU A 72 8.29 1.36 -18.51
N SER A 73 8.47 2.67 -18.76
CA SER A 73 9.11 3.13 -20.01
C SER A 73 10.63 2.88 -19.97
N ILE A 74 11.31 3.01 -21.11
CA ILE A 74 12.77 2.84 -21.18
C ILE A 74 13.45 3.87 -20.25
N GLU A 75 13.01 5.11 -20.30
CA GLU A 75 13.53 6.22 -19.49
C GLU A 75 13.19 6.01 -18.01
N GLY A 76 11.97 5.56 -17.70
CA GLY A 76 11.54 5.25 -16.34
C GLY A 76 12.35 4.11 -15.72
N PHE A 77 12.57 3.05 -16.49
CA PHE A 77 13.38 1.91 -16.06
C PHE A 77 14.85 2.31 -15.86
N GLN A 78 15.44 3.05 -16.80
CA GLN A 78 16.78 3.60 -16.66
C GLN A 78 16.90 4.46 -15.40
N ARG A 79 15.92 5.32 -15.14
CA ARG A 79 15.87 6.15 -13.93
C ARG A 79 15.87 5.29 -12.66
N MET A 80 15.09 4.20 -12.62
CA MET A 80 15.06 3.31 -11.46
C MET A 80 16.43 2.67 -11.20
N ILE A 81 17.11 2.19 -12.24
CA ILE A 81 18.42 1.54 -12.11
C ILE A 81 19.50 2.55 -11.70
N LEU A 82 19.55 3.71 -12.36
CA LEU A 82 20.57 4.74 -12.07
C LEU A 82 20.44 5.33 -10.67
N ASN A 83 19.21 5.42 -10.15
CA ASN A 83 18.96 5.97 -8.81
C ASN A 83 18.83 4.88 -7.74
N LEU A 84 19.09 3.60 -8.04
CA LEU A 84 18.97 2.54 -7.05
C LEU A 84 19.90 2.84 -5.86
N VAL A 85 21.21 2.89 -6.05
CA VAL A 85 22.16 3.14 -4.96
C VAL A 85 21.97 4.52 -4.30
N PRO A 86 21.86 5.64 -5.05
CA PRO A 86 21.66 6.97 -4.45
C PRO A 86 20.39 7.13 -3.60
N ASN A 87 19.35 6.31 -3.83
CA ASN A 87 18.14 6.36 -3.02
C ASN A 87 18.27 5.60 -1.70
N PHE A 88 19.25 4.69 -1.57
CA PHE A 88 19.44 3.85 -0.37
C PHE A 88 20.61 4.31 0.52
N VAL A 89 21.55 5.10 -0.01
CA VAL A 89 22.74 5.62 0.70
C VAL A 89 22.55 7.10 1.02
#